data_AF-S8DX26-F1
#
_entry.id   AF-S8DX26-F1
#
_cell.length_a   1.000
_cell.length_b   1.000
_cell.length_c   1.000
_cell.angle_alpha   90.00
_cell.angle_beta   90.00
_cell.angle_gamma   90.00
#
_symmetry.space_group_name_H-M   'P 1'
#
loop_
_entity.id
_entity.type
_entity.pdbx_description
1 polymer ?
#
loop_
_entity_poly.entity_id
_entity_poly.type
_entity_poly.pdbx_seq_one_letter_code
_entity_poly.pdbx_strand_id
1 'polypeptide(L)'
;GKCRSAGCVSDLNAMCPVGLQVRSRETNRVVACRSACSAFNSPRYCCTGPYATPQSCRPTAYSRIFKAACPRAYSYAYDDPTSIATCTNASYLLTFCP
;
A
#
# COMPACT_ATOMS: atom_id res chain seq x y z
N GLY A 1 -1.39 -23.71 -0.73
CA GLY A 1 -1.58 -22.52 0.14
C GLY A 1 -3.06 -22.32 0.44
N LYS A 2 -3.44 -21.27 1.20
CA LYS A 2 -4.86 -21.01 1.59
C LYS A 2 -5.69 -20.30 0.51
N CYS A 3 -5.08 -19.88 -0.61
CA CYS A 3 -5.77 -19.32 -1.78
C CYS A 3 -6.74 -18.17 -1.46
N ARG A 4 -6.42 -17.35 -0.46
CA ARG A 4 -7.18 -16.15 -0.13
C ARG A 4 -7.00 -15.12 -1.26
N SER A 5 -8.04 -14.37 -1.62
CA SER A 5 -7.86 -13.19 -2.47
C SER A 5 -6.90 -12.17 -1.84
N ALA A 6 -6.14 -11.47 -2.67
CA ALA A 6 -5.34 -10.32 -2.28
C ALA A 6 -5.86 -9.13 -3.05
N GLY A 7 -5.86 -7.95 -2.44
CA GLY A 7 -6.37 -6.76 -3.10
C GLY A 7 -6.84 -5.66 -2.16
N CYS A 8 -7.38 -4.63 -2.78
CA CYS A 8 -7.80 -3.38 -2.16
C CYS A 8 -9.07 -2.91 -2.86
N VAL A 9 -10.18 -2.91 -2.13
CA VAL A 9 -11.52 -2.52 -2.65
C VAL A 9 -11.84 -1.07 -2.31
N SER A 10 -11.23 -0.55 -1.24
CA SER A 10 -11.44 0.82 -0.77
C SER A 10 -10.90 1.85 -1.74
N ASP A 11 -11.65 2.94 -1.94
CA ASP A 11 -11.15 4.10 -2.68
C ASP A 11 -10.14 4.89 -1.83
N LEU A 12 -8.85 4.63 -2.09
CA LEU A 12 -7.74 5.30 -1.43
C LEU A 12 -7.66 6.79 -1.74
N ASN A 13 -8.24 7.26 -2.86
CA ASN A 13 -8.20 8.68 -3.24
C ASN A 13 -9.04 9.53 -2.29
N ALA A 14 -10.16 8.99 -1.80
CA ALA A 14 -11.07 9.69 -0.88
C ALA A 14 -10.44 9.96 0.50
N MET A 15 -9.50 9.13 0.94
CA MET A 15 -8.83 9.24 2.25
C MET A 15 -7.34 9.60 2.15
N CYS A 16 -6.88 9.98 0.96
CA CYS A 16 -5.47 10.24 0.72
C CYS A 16 -5.00 11.51 1.47
N PRO A 17 -3.97 11.43 2.33
CA PRO A 17 -3.39 12.61 2.97
C PRO A 17 -2.87 13.63 1.96
N VAL A 18 -3.00 14.92 2.23
CA VAL A 18 -2.65 16.01 1.31
C VAL A 18 -1.23 15.87 0.73
N GLY A 19 -0.25 15.52 1.56
CA GLY A 19 1.15 15.34 1.11
C GLY A 19 1.39 14.15 0.18
N LEU A 20 0.39 13.28 -0.03
CA LEU A 20 0.46 12.08 -0.87
C LEU A 20 -0.44 12.16 -2.11
N GLN A 21 -1.30 13.18 -2.20
CA GLN A 21 -2.28 13.29 -3.27
C GLN A 21 -1.62 13.59 -4.61
N VAL A 22 -2.04 12.85 -5.64
CA VAL A 22 -1.82 13.21 -7.04
C VAL A 22 -3.12 13.82 -7.55
N ARG A 23 -3.06 15.06 -8.04
CA ARG A 23 -4.25 15.78 -8.51
C ARG A 23 -4.25 15.93 -10.03
N SER A 24 -5.44 15.77 -10.62
CA SER A 24 -5.67 16.08 -12.04
C SER A 24 -5.49 17.58 -12.27
N ARG A 25 -4.81 17.95 -13.37
CA ARG A 25 -4.62 19.35 -13.76
C ARG A 25 -5.93 20.01 -14.21
N GLU A 26 -6.86 19.22 -14.74
CA GLU A 26 -8.11 19.72 -15.32
C GLU A 26 -9.21 19.92 -14.27
N THR A 27 -9.42 18.90 -13.41
CA THR A 27 -10.53 18.88 -12.46
C THR A 27 -10.11 19.19 -11.03
N ASN A 28 -8.80 19.30 -10.77
CA ASN A 28 -8.20 19.41 -9.45
C ASN A 28 -8.58 18.27 -8.48
N ARG A 29 -9.20 17.19 -8.97
CA ARG A 29 -9.57 16.01 -8.17
C ARG A 29 -8.36 15.14 -7.87
N VAL A 30 -8.37 14.48 -6.71
CA VAL A 30 -7.36 13.46 -6.38
C VAL A 30 -7.61 12.24 -7.27
N VAL A 31 -6.62 11.83 -8.05
CA VAL A 31 -6.71 10.71 -9.00
C VAL A 31 -5.82 9.53 -8.61
N ALA A 32 -4.85 9.75 -7.73
CA ALA A 32 -4.04 8.70 -7.13
C ALA A 32 -3.53 9.14 -5.75
N CYS A 33 -3.15 8.16 -4.93
CA CYS A 33 -2.47 8.38 -3.67
C CYS A 33 -1.09 7.74 -3.68
N ARG A 34 -0.03 8.54 -3.54
CA ARG A 34 1.35 8.05 -3.47
C ARG A 34 1.59 7.32 -2.15
N SER A 35 2.48 6.33 -2.18
CA SER A 35 3.07 5.83 -0.95
C SER A 35 3.98 6.90 -0.33
N ALA A 36 4.22 6.83 0.98
CA ALA A 36 5.14 7.74 1.65
C ALA A 36 6.57 7.66 1.09
N CYS A 37 7.01 6.47 0.66
CA CYS A 37 8.30 6.32 -0.01
C CYS A 37 8.33 7.11 -1.33
N SER A 38 7.31 6.96 -2.18
CA SER A 38 7.23 7.67 -3.46
C SER A 38 7.12 9.19 -3.29
N ALA A 39 6.45 9.67 -2.23
CA ALA A 39 6.28 11.09 -1.97
C ALA A 39 7.53 11.76 -1.37
N PHE A 40 8.22 11.08 -0.46
CA PHE A 40 9.27 11.71 0.35
C PHE A 40 10.69 11.16 0.12
N ASN A 41 10.82 10.00 -0.54
CA ASN A 41 12.09 9.32 -0.81
C ASN A 41 13.02 9.18 0.42
N SER A 42 12.44 9.07 1.61
CA SER A 42 13.18 8.96 2.87
C SER A 42 13.50 7.49 3.17
N PRO A 43 14.72 7.17 3.68
CA PRO A 43 15.08 5.81 4.08
C PRO A 43 14.08 5.17 5.04
N ARG A 44 13.45 5.96 5.92
CA ARG A 44 12.45 5.48 6.88
C ARG A 44 11.16 5.00 6.21
N TYR A 45 10.76 5.59 5.09
CA TYR A 45 9.55 5.19 4.37
C TYR A 45 9.82 4.14 3.30
N CYS A 46 11.02 4.17 2.73
CA CYS A 46 11.44 3.23 1.68
C CYS A 46 12.09 1.96 2.25
N CYS A 47 12.33 1.89 3.55
CA CYS A 47 13.02 0.79 4.22
C CYS A 47 14.40 0.51 3.61
N THR A 48 15.23 1.55 3.52
CA THR A 48 16.59 1.46 2.98
C THR A 48 17.63 1.94 3.99
N GLY A 49 18.91 1.64 3.73
CA GLY A 49 20.02 2.01 4.60
C GLY A 49 19.82 1.52 6.05
N PRO A 50 19.77 2.41 7.06
CA PRO A 50 19.56 1.99 8.45
C PRO A 50 18.19 1.32 8.69
N TYR A 51 17.23 1.51 7.78
CA TYR A 51 15.90 0.91 7.82
C TYR A 51 15.77 -0.33 6.89
N ALA A 52 16.87 -0.92 6.44
CA ALA A 52 16.87 -2.04 5.50
C ALA A 52 16.50 -3.41 6.09
N THR A 53 15.92 -3.46 7.30
CA THR A 53 15.45 -4.71 7.91
C THR A 53 14.03 -4.54 8.46
N PRO A 54 13.24 -5.62 8.59
CA PRO A 54 11.92 -5.56 9.21
C PRO A 54 11.94 -5.01 10.65
N GLN A 55 13.04 -5.25 11.37
CA GLN A 55 13.21 -4.79 12.75
C GLN A 55 13.46 -3.29 12.83
N SER A 56 14.14 -2.70 11.84
CA SER A 56 14.42 -1.27 11.82
C SER A 56 13.34 -0.47 11.07
N CYS A 57 12.74 -1.00 10.00
CA CYS A 57 11.63 -0.34 9.31
C CYS A 57 10.27 -0.66 9.92
N ARG A 58 9.79 0.24 10.79
CA ARG A 58 8.50 0.08 11.46
C ARG A 58 7.36 0.74 10.69
N PRO A 59 6.11 0.27 10.86
CA PRO A 59 4.94 0.92 10.31
C PRO A 59 4.87 2.41 10.70
N THR A 60 4.50 3.24 9.75
CA THR A 60 4.38 4.70 9.91
C THR A 60 2.92 5.12 9.94
N ALA A 61 2.64 6.39 10.28
CA ALA A 61 1.27 6.91 10.19
C ALA A 61 0.70 6.72 8.77
N TYR A 62 1.52 6.94 7.73
CA TYR A 62 1.12 6.74 6.35
C TYR A 62 0.81 5.28 6.00
N SER A 63 1.71 4.34 6.32
CA SER A 63 1.46 2.92 5.99
C SER A 63 0.24 2.36 6.72
N ARG A 64 -0.03 2.80 7.96
CA ARG A 64 -1.24 2.41 8.69
C ARG A 64 -2.54 2.84 8.00
N ILE A 65 -2.56 3.98 7.30
CA ILE A 65 -3.74 4.40 6.53
C ILE A 65 -4.04 3.40 5.42
N PHE A 66 -3.02 3.02 4.64
CA PHE A 66 -3.19 2.03 3.57
C PHE A 66 -3.56 0.65 4.11
N LYS A 67 -2.97 0.21 5.24
CA LYS A 67 -3.32 -1.06 5.87
C LYS A 67 -4.76 -1.08 6.40
N ALA A 68 -5.21 0.02 7.01
CA ALA A 68 -6.58 0.12 7.50
C ALA A 68 -7.60 0.09 6.35
N ALA A 69 -7.30 0.80 5.26
CA ALA A 69 -8.15 0.80 4.07
C ALA A 69 -8.16 -0.55 3.36
N CYS A 70 -7.00 -1.21 3.28
CA CYS A 70 -6.80 -2.44 2.51
C CYS A 70 -6.00 -3.47 3.33
N PRO A 71 -6.64 -4.15 4.31
CA PRO A 71 -5.94 -5.06 5.24
C PRO A 71 -5.29 -6.26 4.56
N ARG A 72 -5.75 -6.60 3.36
CA ARG A 72 -5.28 -7.74 2.54
C ARG A 72 -4.26 -7.32 1.48
N ALA A 73 -3.83 -6.07 1.50
CA ALA A 73 -2.79 -5.53 0.63
C ALA A 73 -1.55 -5.18 1.44
N TYR A 74 -0.40 -5.15 0.78
CA TYR A 74 0.83 -4.64 1.37
C TYR A 74 0.79 -3.12 1.44
N SER A 75 1.05 -2.56 2.63
CA SER A 75 1.03 -1.12 2.90
C SER A 75 2.42 -0.47 2.96
N TYR A 76 3.47 -1.27 3.17
CA TYR A 76 4.88 -0.86 3.10
C TYR A 76 5.79 -2.08 2.85
N ALA A 77 7.09 -1.86 2.67
CA ALA A 77 8.02 -2.90 2.18
C ALA A 77 8.14 -4.14 3.10
N TYR A 78 8.03 -3.97 4.42
CA TYR A 78 8.10 -5.07 5.39
C TYR A 78 6.78 -5.28 6.13
N ASP A 79 5.66 -5.06 5.44
CA ASP A 79 4.33 -5.32 6.01
C ASP A 79 4.19 -6.78 6.44
N ASP A 80 3.29 -6.99 7.41
CA ASP A 80 3.12 -8.29 8.03
C ASP A 80 2.69 -9.37 7.02
N PRO A 81 2.96 -10.66 7.30
CA PRO A 81 2.63 -11.75 6.39
C PRO A 81 1.12 -11.96 6.22
N THR A 82 0.25 -11.24 6.94
CA THR A 82 -1.21 -11.39 6.76
C THR A 82 -1.66 -10.92 5.38
N SER A 83 -0.85 -10.08 4.73
CA SER A 83 -1.03 -9.63 3.35
C SER A 83 -0.49 -10.63 2.29
N ILE A 84 0.17 -11.73 2.68
CA ILE A 84 0.64 -12.76 1.74
C ILE A 84 -0.43 -13.84 1.58
N ALA A 85 -0.97 -13.94 0.37
CA ALA A 85 -1.76 -15.08 -0.05
C ALA A 85 -0.92 -16.05 -0.87
N THR A 86 -0.75 -17.28 -0.38
CA THR A 86 -0.14 -18.37 -1.15
C THR A 86 -1.20 -19.31 -1.69
N CYS A 87 -1.04 -19.76 -2.94
CA CYS A 87 -1.90 -20.74 -3.58
C CYS A 87 -1.06 -21.69 -4.44
N THR A 88 -1.50 -22.94 -4.58
CA THR A 88 -0.75 -24.00 -5.27
C THR A 88 -1.67 -24.60 -6.33
N ASN A 89 -1.17 -24.77 -7.55
CA ASN A 89 -1.91 -25.33 -8.69
C ASN A 89 -3.25 -24.60 -8.96
N ALA A 90 -3.18 -23.29 -9.24
CA ALA A 90 -4.35 -22.43 -9.34
C ALA A 90 -4.28 -21.44 -10.51
N SER A 91 -5.46 -21.02 -10.96
CA SER A 91 -5.67 -19.89 -11.88
C SER A 91 -6.08 -18.63 -11.10
N TYR A 92 -5.78 -17.45 -11.63
CA TYR A 92 -6.04 -16.17 -10.98
C TYR A 92 -6.96 -15.29 -11.83
N LEU A 93 -7.85 -14.54 -11.17
CA LEU A 93 -8.66 -13.49 -11.77
C LEU A 93 -8.25 -12.15 -11.18
N LEU A 94 -7.94 -11.18 -12.03
CA LEU A 94 -7.67 -9.81 -11.62
C LEU A 94 -8.86 -8.94 -12.03
N THR A 95 -9.43 -8.24 -11.05
CA THR A 95 -10.57 -7.34 -11.25
C THR A 95 -10.19 -5.95 -10.80
N PHE A 96 -10.41 -4.96 -11.66
CA PHE A 96 -10.27 -3.55 -11.34
C PHE A 96 -11.62 -3.01 -10.90
N CYS A 97 -11.65 -2.27 -9.80
CA CYS A 97 -12.89 -1.84 -9.14
C CYS A 97 -13.84 -3.03 -8.86
N PRO A 98 -13.37 -4.06 -8.13
CA PRO A 98 -14.17 -5.24 -7.78
C PRO A 98 -15.35 -4.93 -6.87
#